data_AF-A0A1Q9CRC3-F1
#
_entry.id   AF-A0A1Q9CRC3-F1
#
_cell.length_a   1.000
_cell.length_b   1.000
_cell.length_c   1.000
_cell.angle_alpha   90.00
_cell.angle_beta   90.00
_cell.angle_gamma   90.00
#
_symmetry.space_group_name_H-M   'P 1'
#
loop_
_entity.id
_entity.type
_entity.pdbx_description
1 polymer ?
#
loop_
_entity_poly.entity_id
_entity_poly.type
_entity_poly.pdbx_seq_one_letter_code
_entity_poly.pdbx_strand_id
1 'polypeptide(L)'
;MSLHKCELSRPVQSGSFTDDSIMGFQTPTECRYQEPDLEDYGANVDVCFSDNTNGVDRLQTEQTCATMSATRTQDSVVRQLSVKPDPVVQRGVSLESVLSGFGKHWANRMGMFNVDRRSIYDLTEATRSYDVFLSHDWRSSGRLKVLTLLIVFNSQAAFLASLAVSAMVGVLRAGQILPDEMWTVIFGHITFFLVLVFWQTIRLLFRRKLLVFLDKLCIDQNDAELRSC
;
A
#
# COMPACT_ATOMS: atom_id res chain seq x y z
N MET A 1 -17.91 -33.61 16.97
CA MET A 1 -17.69 -33.15 15.58
C MET A 1 -19.08 -32.93 14.99
N SER A 2 -19.69 -31.78 15.33
CA SER A 2 -21.08 -31.47 15.02
C SER A 2 -21.13 -30.48 13.87
N LEU A 3 -21.59 -30.96 12.72
CA LEU A 3 -21.99 -30.14 11.59
C LEU A 3 -23.37 -29.56 11.90
N HIS A 4 -23.43 -28.25 12.17
CA HIS A 4 -24.70 -27.54 12.18
C HIS A 4 -25.15 -27.26 10.74
N LYS A 5 -26.14 -28.04 10.33
CA LYS A 5 -26.87 -27.92 9.08
C LYS A 5 -27.89 -26.78 9.23
N CYS A 6 -27.71 -25.69 8.49
CA CYS A 6 -28.68 -24.61 8.42
C CYS A 6 -29.69 -24.96 7.30
N GLU A 7 -30.79 -25.63 7.66
CA GLU A 7 -31.98 -25.76 6.83
C GLU A 7 -32.94 -24.63 7.18
N LEU A 8 -33.15 -23.66 6.28
CA LEU A 8 -34.32 -22.79 6.31
C LEU A 8 -35.19 -23.08 5.09
N SER A 9 -36.27 -23.80 5.36
CA SER A 9 -37.43 -24.02 4.50
C SER A 9 -38.56 -23.30 5.24
N ARG A 10 -39.30 -22.34 4.68
CA ARG A 10 -40.50 -22.56 3.84
C ARG A 10 -41.23 -21.20 3.55
N PRO A 11 -42.25 -21.20 2.67
CA PRO A 11 -42.67 -20.07 1.83
C PRO A 11 -43.93 -19.34 2.34
N VAL A 12 -44.62 -18.63 1.43
CA VAL A 12 -45.96 -17.99 1.51
C VAL A 12 -45.86 -16.50 1.89
N GLN A 13 -46.43 -15.51 1.17
CA GLN A 13 -47.76 -15.41 0.58
C GLN A 13 -47.80 -14.30 -0.50
N SER A 14 -48.47 -14.57 -1.63
CA SER A 14 -48.92 -13.57 -2.60
C SER A 14 -50.14 -12.84 -2.03
N GLY A 15 -49.99 -11.55 -1.72
CA GLY A 15 -51.08 -10.65 -1.34
C GLY A 15 -51.19 -9.51 -2.36
N SER A 16 -52.24 -9.53 -3.18
CA SER A 16 -52.70 -8.39 -3.97
C SER A 16 -53.43 -7.42 -3.04
N PHE A 17 -52.88 -6.23 -2.82
CA PHE A 17 -53.54 -5.14 -2.12
C PHE A 17 -53.55 -3.91 -3.02
N THR A 18 -54.71 -3.64 -3.61
CA THR A 18 -55.10 -2.34 -4.16
C THR A 18 -55.65 -1.51 -3.01
N ASP A 19 -55.05 -0.36 -2.72
CA ASP A 19 -55.85 0.85 -2.48
C ASP A 19 -54.99 2.11 -2.50
N ASP A 20 -55.51 3.09 -3.25
CA ASP A 20 -55.01 4.43 -3.39
C ASP A 20 -55.04 5.18 -2.05
N SER A 21 -53.89 5.63 -1.59
CA SER A 21 -53.79 6.70 -0.60
C SER A 21 -52.51 7.49 -0.82
N ILE A 22 -52.72 8.67 -1.39
CA ILE A 22 -51.77 9.76 -1.55
C ILE A 22 -51.25 10.14 -0.15
N MET A 23 -50.06 9.66 0.21
CA MET A 23 -49.24 10.24 1.28
C MET A 23 -48.01 10.88 0.65
N GLY A 24 -47.83 12.17 0.95
CA GLY A 24 -46.75 13.00 0.44
C GLY A 24 -45.38 12.40 0.74
N PHE A 25 -44.67 12.05 -0.32
CA PHE A 25 -43.26 11.70 -0.26
C PHE A 25 -42.47 12.98 0.02
N GLN A 26 -42.04 13.17 1.27
CA GLN A 26 -40.95 14.08 1.56
C GLN A 26 -39.70 13.51 0.90
N THR A 27 -39.24 14.16 -0.16
CA THR A 27 -37.97 13.83 -0.79
C THR A 27 -36.86 13.99 0.25
N PRO A 28 -35.96 12.99 0.39
CA PRO A 28 -34.86 13.08 1.34
C PRO A 28 -34.02 14.31 1.01
N THR A 29 -33.82 15.14 2.02
CA THR A 29 -32.99 16.33 2.00
C THR A 29 -31.62 15.98 1.41
N GLU A 30 -31.30 16.59 0.28
CA GLU A 30 -30.03 16.48 -0.42
C GLU A 30 -28.88 16.85 0.54
N CYS A 31 -28.15 15.85 1.02
CA CYS A 31 -26.90 16.07 1.74
C CYS A 31 -25.90 16.65 0.75
N ARG A 32 -25.88 17.98 0.63
CA ARG A 32 -24.89 18.72 -0.14
C ARG A 32 -23.53 18.53 0.53
N TYR A 33 -22.72 17.64 -0.02
CA TYR A 33 -21.31 17.53 0.34
C TYR A 33 -20.64 18.85 -0.03
N GLN A 34 -20.25 19.61 0.99
CA GLN A 34 -19.46 20.82 0.82
C GLN A 34 -18.00 20.37 0.67
N GLU A 35 -17.46 20.49 -0.55
CA GLU A 35 -16.05 20.23 -0.80
C GLU A 35 -15.21 21.16 0.09
N PRO A 36 -14.36 20.64 0.99
CA PRO A 36 -13.47 21.48 1.78
C PRO A 36 -12.43 22.12 0.85
N ASP A 37 -12.28 23.44 0.99
CA ASP A 37 -11.37 24.27 0.21
C ASP A 37 -9.97 23.63 0.11
N LEU A 38 -9.52 23.51 -1.14
CA LEU A 38 -8.29 22.88 -1.59
C LEU A 38 -7.07 23.76 -1.27
N GLU A 39 -6.80 24.03 -0.01
CA GLU A 39 -5.51 24.61 0.40
C GLU A 39 -4.47 23.50 0.60
N ASP A 40 -3.53 23.45 -0.37
CA ASP A 40 -2.15 22.97 -0.35
C ASP A 40 -1.71 22.09 0.84
N TYR A 41 -2.30 20.90 0.99
CA TYR A 41 -1.75 19.84 1.83
C TYR A 41 -0.86 18.93 0.99
N GLY A 42 0.45 19.06 1.18
CA GLY A 42 1.44 18.14 0.61
C GLY A 42 1.05 16.69 0.89
N ALA A 43 1.09 15.85 -0.15
CA ALA A 43 0.75 14.44 -0.06
C ALA A 43 1.74 13.69 0.83
N ASN A 44 1.45 13.60 2.13
CA ASN A 44 2.21 12.77 3.06
C ASN A 44 1.79 11.31 2.87
N VAL A 45 2.72 10.50 2.35
CA VAL A 45 2.59 9.04 2.34
C VAL A 45 3.27 8.55 3.61
N ASP A 46 2.49 8.21 4.63
CA ASP A 46 3.02 7.54 5.82
C ASP A 46 3.34 6.09 5.48
N VAL A 47 4.62 5.79 5.32
CA VAL A 47 5.12 4.41 5.20
C VAL A 47 5.55 3.95 6.58
N CYS A 48 4.67 3.20 7.25
CA CYS A 48 5.00 2.58 8.54
C CYS A 48 5.80 1.29 8.27
N PHE A 49 7.11 1.33 8.48
CA PHE A 49 7.93 0.13 8.54
C PHE A 49 7.72 -0.55 9.90
N SER A 50 7.11 -1.75 9.87
CA SER A 50 7.15 -2.64 11.03
C SER A 50 8.51 -3.33 11.04
N ASP A 51 9.51 -2.67 11.62
CA ASP A 51 10.80 -3.32 11.87
C ASP A 51 10.61 -4.45 12.90
N ASN A 52 10.44 -5.67 12.39
CA ASN A 52 10.50 -6.89 13.19
C ASN A 52 11.97 -7.30 13.39
N THR A 53 12.82 -6.35 13.78
CA THR A 53 14.20 -6.63 14.19
C THR A 53 14.18 -7.00 15.67
N ASN A 54 13.89 -8.28 15.93
CA ASN A 54 14.11 -8.86 17.24
C ASN A 54 15.61 -8.80 17.56
N GLY A 55 15.97 -7.77 18.33
CA GLY A 55 17.07 -7.70 19.28
C GLY A 55 18.47 -8.01 18.75
N VAL A 56 19.26 -6.97 18.46
CA VAL A 56 20.70 -6.92 18.77
C VAL A 56 21.11 -5.45 19.01
N ASP A 57 21.58 -5.18 20.22
CA ASP A 57 22.49 -4.12 20.69
C ASP A 57 22.19 -2.63 20.41
N ARG A 58 21.39 -2.04 21.31
CA ARG A 58 21.38 -0.58 21.55
C ARG A 58 22.39 -0.25 22.64
N LEU A 59 23.67 -0.16 22.27
CA LEU A 59 24.68 0.48 23.12
C LEU A 59 24.42 1.99 23.15
N GLN A 60 24.59 2.52 24.36
CA GLN A 60 24.28 3.86 24.81
C GLN A 60 25.07 4.93 24.05
N THR A 61 24.36 5.93 23.54
CA THR A 61 24.93 7.27 23.37
C THR A 61 23.98 8.26 24.04
N GLU A 62 24.24 8.53 25.32
CA GLU A 62 23.75 9.70 26.04
C GLU A 62 24.41 10.96 25.48
N GLN A 63 23.64 12.04 25.23
CA GLN A 63 23.86 13.34 25.91
C GLN A 63 22.92 14.47 25.46
N THR A 64 22.17 14.98 26.45
CA THR A 64 21.82 16.38 26.75
C THR A 64 21.26 17.33 25.67
N CYS A 65 19.99 17.68 25.83
CA CYS A 65 19.60 19.08 26.09
C CYS A 65 18.23 19.13 26.80
N ALA A 66 18.19 19.81 27.95
CA ALA A 66 17.04 19.92 28.83
C ALA A 66 16.09 21.03 28.36
N THR A 67 14.86 20.67 28.01
CA THR A 67 13.71 21.59 27.97
C THR A 67 12.60 20.97 28.80
N MET A 68 12.29 21.61 29.93
CA MET A 68 11.21 21.26 30.83
C MET A 68 9.86 21.52 30.13
N SER A 69 9.23 20.46 29.62
CA SER A 69 7.79 20.44 29.37
C SER A 69 7.17 19.43 30.32
N ALA A 70 6.23 19.91 31.13
CA ALA A 70 5.45 19.12 32.06
C ALA A 70 4.72 18.00 31.30
N THR A 71 5.27 16.79 31.38
CA THR A 71 4.70 15.56 30.85
C THR A 71 3.50 15.19 31.70
N ARG A 72 2.31 15.54 31.21
CA ARG A 72 1.06 14.90 31.63
C ARG A 72 1.09 13.48 31.06
N THR A 73 1.65 12.55 31.83
CA THR A 73 1.61 11.11 31.56
C THR A 73 0.16 10.66 31.61
N GLN A 74 -0.55 10.80 30.50
CA GLN A 74 -1.74 9.98 30.28
C GLN A 74 -1.23 8.59 29.93
N ASP A 75 -1.19 7.73 30.93
CA ASP A 75 -1.23 6.28 30.76
C ASP A 75 -2.55 5.94 30.06
N SER A 76 -2.64 6.22 28.77
CA SER A 76 -3.58 5.54 27.90
C SER A 76 -3.14 4.08 27.91
N VAL A 77 -3.77 3.31 28.81
CA VAL A 77 -3.79 1.85 28.78
C VAL A 77 -4.41 1.47 27.45
N VAL A 78 -3.60 1.48 26.39
CA VAL A 78 -3.92 0.89 25.10
C VAL A 78 -4.00 -0.59 25.40
N ARG A 79 -5.21 -1.06 25.74
CA ARG A 79 -5.52 -2.49 25.80
C ARG A 79 -5.21 -3.03 24.42
N GLN A 80 -4.02 -3.63 24.29
CA GLN A 80 -3.65 -4.44 23.14
C GLN A 80 -4.60 -5.64 23.13
N LEU A 81 -5.73 -5.47 22.46
CA LEU A 81 -6.58 -6.59 22.09
C LEU A 81 -5.79 -7.43 21.09
N SER A 82 -5.16 -8.50 21.60
CA SER A 82 -4.53 -9.53 20.78
C SER A 82 -5.64 -10.36 20.12
N VAL A 83 -6.33 -9.76 19.17
CA VAL A 83 -7.21 -10.48 18.25
C VAL A 83 -6.27 -11.21 17.30
N LYS A 84 -6.13 -12.53 17.46
CA LYS A 84 -5.49 -13.38 16.45
C LYS A 84 -6.47 -13.48 15.28
N PRO A 85 -6.27 -12.75 14.18
CA PRO A 85 -7.19 -12.79 13.06
C PRO A 85 -7.10 -14.17 12.44
N ASP A 86 -8.22 -14.72 11.99
CA ASP A 86 -8.22 -16.00 11.29
C ASP A 86 -7.26 -15.90 10.08
N PRO A 87 -6.25 -16.78 9.96
CA PRO A 87 -5.26 -16.73 8.88
C PRO A 87 -5.89 -16.85 7.48
N VAL A 88 -7.15 -17.30 7.36
CA VAL A 88 -7.87 -17.37 6.08
C VAL A 88 -8.26 -15.97 5.57
N VAL A 89 -8.40 -14.98 6.45
CA VAL A 89 -8.84 -13.62 6.10
C VAL A 89 -7.66 -12.74 5.69
N GLN A 90 -6.44 -13.09 6.10
CA GLN A 90 -5.25 -12.29 5.81
C GLN A 90 -4.65 -12.66 4.46
N ARG A 91 -4.77 -11.73 3.50
CA ARG A 91 -4.24 -11.87 2.15
C ARG A 91 -3.20 -10.79 1.88
N GLY A 92 -2.09 -11.17 1.26
CA GLY A 92 -1.02 -10.26 0.84
C GLY A 92 -0.90 -10.21 -0.67
N VAL A 93 -0.34 -9.12 -1.17
CA VAL A 93 0.00 -8.98 -2.58
C VAL A 93 1.51 -8.80 -2.71
N SER A 94 2.09 -9.36 -3.77
CA SER A 94 3.51 -9.14 -4.04
C SER A 94 3.77 -7.69 -4.45
N LEU A 95 4.85 -7.09 -3.93
CA LEU A 95 5.22 -5.71 -4.27
C LEU A 95 5.38 -5.51 -5.79
N GLU A 96 5.86 -6.54 -6.49
CA GLU A 96 5.96 -6.55 -7.94
C GLU A 96 4.60 -6.33 -8.60
N SER A 97 3.58 -7.09 -8.20
CA SER A 97 2.22 -6.93 -8.71
C SER A 97 1.69 -5.52 -8.47
N VAL A 98 1.95 -4.94 -7.29
CA VAL A 98 1.53 -3.57 -6.93
C VAL A 98 2.19 -2.51 -7.82
N LEU A 99 3.48 -2.67 -8.12
CA LEU A 99 4.26 -1.74 -8.93
C LEU A 99 4.15 -2.01 -10.44
N SER A 100 3.69 -3.20 -10.82
CA SER A 100 3.55 -3.60 -12.22
C SER A 100 2.58 -2.66 -12.96
N GLY A 101 2.89 -2.41 -14.23
CA GLY A 101 2.10 -1.52 -15.05
C GLY A 101 2.06 -0.06 -14.58
N PHE A 102 3.04 0.41 -13.81
CA PHE A 102 3.15 1.81 -13.34
C PHE A 102 1.90 2.32 -12.62
N GLY A 103 1.31 1.48 -11.78
CA GLY A 103 0.13 1.88 -11.01
C GLY A 103 -1.17 1.86 -11.80
N LYS A 104 -1.26 1.06 -12.87
CA LYS A 104 -2.53 0.77 -13.55
C LYS A 104 -3.62 0.35 -12.56
N HIS A 105 -3.27 -0.41 -11.51
CA HIS A 105 -4.19 -0.82 -10.43
C HIS A 105 -4.65 0.33 -9.53
N TRP A 106 -3.94 1.45 -9.54
CA TRP A 106 -4.17 2.60 -8.66
C TRP A 106 -4.90 3.75 -9.35
N ALA A 107 -4.95 3.77 -10.67
CA ALA A 107 -5.76 4.76 -11.38
C ALA A 107 -7.21 4.61 -10.86
N ASN A 108 -7.86 5.68 -10.44
CA ASN A 108 -9.25 5.63 -9.98
C ASN A 108 -10.14 6.09 -11.14
N ARG A 109 -10.23 5.29 -12.20
CA ARG A 109 -11.29 5.46 -13.19
C ARG A 109 -12.61 5.03 -12.55
N MET A 110 -13.31 6.00 -11.97
CA MET A 110 -14.70 5.88 -11.55
C MET A 110 -15.48 5.08 -12.61
N GLY A 111 -15.92 3.88 -12.24
CA GLY A 111 -16.88 3.09 -13.02
C GLY A 111 -16.35 2.08 -14.04
N MET A 112 -15.03 1.97 -14.31
CA MET A 112 -14.58 1.13 -15.44
C MET A 112 -13.31 0.29 -15.19
N PHE A 113 -13.08 -0.14 -13.93
CA PHE A 113 -12.20 -1.28 -13.67
C PHE A 113 -12.95 -2.58 -13.96
N ASN A 114 -13.10 -2.89 -15.25
CA ASN A 114 -13.34 -4.27 -15.67
C ASN A 114 -12.01 -5.03 -15.75
N VAL A 115 -11.11 -4.79 -14.79
CA VAL A 115 -10.04 -5.75 -14.51
C VAL A 115 -10.76 -6.85 -13.78
N ASP A 116 -10.86 -8.01 -14.42
CA ASP A 116 -11.60 -9.15 -13.94
C ASP A 116 -11.25 -9.37 -12.46
N ARG A 117 -12.20 -9.14 -11.55
CA ARG A 117 -11.92 -9.14 -10.10
C ARG A 117 -11.34 -10.49 -9.66
N ARG A 118 -11.74 -11.55 -10.36
CA ARG A 118 -11.16 -12.89 -10.20
C ARG A 118 -9.66 -12.87 -10.42
N SER A 119 -9.18 -12.22 -11.48
CA SER A 119 -7.74 -12.08 -11.74
C SER A 119 -7.01 -11.35 -10.61
N ILE A 120 -7.58 -10.30 -10.02
CA ILE A 120 -6.95 -9.58 -8.91
C ILE A 120 -6.91 -10.46 -7.65
N TYR A 121 -7.99 -11.20 -7.39
CA TYR A 121 -8.04 -12.14 -6.29
C TYR A 121 -7.05 -13.29 -6.44
N ASP A 122 -6.82 -13.77 -7.65
CA ASP A 122 -5.82 -14.80 -7.95
C ASP A 122 -4.39 -14.30 -7.73
N LEU A 123 -4.17 -12.97 -7.78
CA LEU A 123 -2.88 -12.35 -7.43
C LEU A 123 -2.66 -12.21 -5.92
N THR A 124 -3.70 -12.38 -5.11
CA THR A 124 -3.59 -12.35 -3.64
C THR A 124 -3.24 -13.73 -3.11
N GLU A 125 -2.25 -13.82 -2.23
CA GLU A 125 -1.87 -15.06 -1.56
C GLU A 125 -2.23 -14.97 -0.07
N ALA A 126 -2.83 -16.02 0.47
CA ALA A 126 -3.10 -16.10 1.91
C ALA A 126 -1.75 -16.13 2.65
N THR A 127 -1.50 -15.12 3.48
CA THR A 127 -0.22 -14.98 4.19
C THR A 127 -0.45 -14.78 5.67
N ARG A 128 0.46 -15.33 6.48
CA ARG A 128 0.44 -15.16 7.94
C ARG A 128 1.13 -13.88 8.41
N SER A 129 1.90 -13.25 7.52
CA SER A 129 2.70 -12.07 7.83
C SER A 129 2.90 -11.19 6.60
N TYR A 130 3.02 -9.90 6.82
CA TYR A 130 3.36 -8.90 5.81
C TYR A 130 4.71 -8.28 6.14
N ASP A 131 5.50 -7.98 5.11
CA ASP A 131 6.78 -7.29 5.29
C ASP A 131 6.55 -5.79 5.46
N VAL A 132 5.60 -5.23 4.71
CA VAL A 132 5.28 -3.80 4.75
C VAL A 132 3.77 -3.58 4.72
N PHE A 133 3.31 -2.62 5.51
CA PHE A 133 1.94 -2.16 5.56
C PHE A 133 1.80 -0.86 4.77
N LEU A 134 0.92 -0.85 3.77
CA LEU A 134 0.64 0.34 2.96
C LEU A 134 -0.77 0.84 3.25
N SER A 135 -0.88 1.86 4.09
CA SER A 135 -2.13 2.60 4.28
C SER A 135 -2.41 3.50 3.08
N HIS A 136 -3.64 3.45 2.59
CA HIS A 136 -4.06 4.25 1.44
C HIS A 136 -4.65 5.59 1.90
N ASP A 137 -4.02 6.71 1.54
CA ASP A 137 -4.73 8.00 1.48
C ASP A 137 -5.61 8.01 0.21
N TRP A 138 -6.88 8.36 0.30
CA TRP A 138 -7.81 8.33 -0.83
C TRP A 138 -7.62 9.49 -1.80
N ARG A 139 -6.97 10.56 -1.36
CA ARG A 139 -6.89 11.82 -2.11
C ARG A 139 -5.71 11.88 -3.07
N SER A 140 -4.58 11.28 -2.72
CA SER A 140 -3.36 11.39 -3.54
C SER A 140 -3.41 10.54 -4.82
N SER A 141 -2.84 11.09 -5.91
CA SER A 141 -2.87 10.46 -7.22
C SER A 141 -2.14 9.12 -7.23
N GLY A 142 -2.70 8.12 -7.94
CA GLY A 142 -2.10 6.78 -7.99
C GLY A 142 -0.66 6.76 -8.52
N ARG A 143 -0.33 7.67 -9.46
CA ARG A 143 1.02 7.75 -10.03
C ARG A 143 2.06 8.26 -9.03
N LEU A 144 1.70 9.25 -8.20
CA LEU A 144 2.59 9.74 -7.15
C LEU A 144 2.86 8.64 -6.12
N LYS A 145 1.84 7.85 -5.76
CA LYS A 145 2.03 6.70 -4.86
C LYS A 145 3.02 5.70 -5.43
N VAL A 146 2.84 5.31 -6.70
CA VAL A 146 3.79 4.40 -7.36
C VAL A 146 5.20 4.98 -7.40
N LEU A 147 5.34 6.28 -7.72
CA LEU A 147 6.63 6.95 -7.71
C LEU A 147 7.26 6.93 -6.31
N THR A 148 6.50 7.23 -5.27
CA THR A 148 6.96 7.18 -3.88
C THR A 148 7.40 5.77 -3.49
N LEU A 149 6.60 4.74 -3.77
CA LEU A 149 7.00 3.35 -3.51
C LEU A 149 8.28 2.99 -4.27
N LEU A 150 8.39 3.39 -5.54
CA LEU A 150 9.56 3.12 -6.36
C LEU A 150 10.81 3.79 -5.78
N ILE A 151 10.71 5.03 -5.32
CA ILE A 151 11.80 5.72 -4.63
C ILE A 151 12.14 5.01 -3.32
N VAL A 152 11.17 4.75 -2.46
CA VAL A 152 11.40 4.14 -1.14
C VAL A 152 12.04 2.76 -1.25
N PHE A 153 11.55 1.90 -2.16
CA PHE A 153 12.02 0.51 -2.26
C PHE A 153 13.23 0.31 -3.18
N ASN A 154 13.43 1.17 -4.18
CA ASN A 154 14.49 0.97 -5.19
C ASN A 154 15.65 1.97 -5.08
N SER A 155 15.52 3.08 -4.34
CA SER A 155 16.56 4.12 -4.24
C SER A 155 17.89 3.59 -3.72
N GLN A 156 17.90 2.75 -2.69
CA GLN A 156 19.14 2.18 -2.14
C GLN A 156 19.91 1.39 -3.19
N ALA A 157 19.22 0.52 -3.93
CA ALA A 157 19.85 -0.27 -4.97
C ALA A 157 20.30 0.59 -6.16
N ALA A 158 19.47 1.56 -6.57
CA ALA A 158 19.80 2.50 -7.64
C ALA A 158 21.04 3.35 -7.27
N PHE A 159 21.13 3.80 -6.02
CA PHE A 159 22.27 4.53 -5.49
C PHE A 159 23.54 3.68 -5.50
N LEU A 160 23.49 2.46 -4.95
CA LEU A 160 24.65 1.56 -4.93
C LEU A 160 25.13 1.18 -6.34
N ALA A 161 24.21 0.91 -7.26
CA ALA A 161 24.54 0.61 -8.65
C ALA A 161 25.15 1.82 -9.38
N SER A 162 24.58 3.00 -9.19
CA SER A 162 25.10 4.25 -9.77
C SER A 162 26.48 4.61 -9.20
N LEU A 163 26.69 4.40 -7.91
CA LEU A 163 27.99 4.58 -7.25
C LEU A 163 29.04 3.62 -7.82
N ALA A 164 28.69 2.33 -7.97
CA ALA A 164 29.58 1.33 -8.55
C ALA A 164 29.97 1.67 -10.00
N VAL A 165 29.01 2.07 -10.84
CA VAL A 165 29.28 2.48 -12.23
C VAL A 165 30.13 3.76 -12.27
N SER A 166 29.85 4.73 -11.40
CA SER A 166 30.63 5.97 -11.33
C SER A 166 32.07 5.71 -10.91
N ALA A 167 32.29 4.84 -9.92
CA ALA A 167 33.63 4.44 -9.50
C ALA A 167 34.38 3.71 -10.62
N MET A 168 33.71 2.79 -11.31
CA MET A 168 34.29 2.07 -12.46
C MET A 168 34.69 3.03 -13.58
N VAL A 169 33.83 3.99 -13.94
CA VAL A 169 34.13 5.04 -14.93
C VAL A 169 35.31 5.90 -14.47
N GLY A 170 35.38 6.24 -13.17
CA GLY A 170 36.51 6.98 -12.59
C GLY A 170 37.83 6.24 -12.72
N VAL A 171 37.86 4.93 -12.46
CA VAL A 171 39.05 4.08 -12.63
C VAL A 171 39.46 3.99 -14.10
N LEU A 172 38.50 3.81 -15.01
CA LEU A 172 38.77 3.76 -16.47
C LEU A 172 39.33 5.09 -17.00
N ARG A 173 38.85 6.23 -16.48
CA ARG A 173 39.38 7.56 -16.79
C ARG A 173 40.78 7.76 -16.24
N ALA A 174 41.04 7.34 -15.00
CA ALA A 174 42.37 7.40 -14.39
C ALA A 174 43.39 6.57 -15.18
N GLY A 175 42.96 5.43 -15.76
CA GLY A 175 43.77 4.62 -16.67
C GLY A 175 43.91 5.16 -18.09
N GLN A 176 43.36 6.34 -18.41
CA GLN A 176 43.31 6.93 -19.75
C GLN A 176 42.67 6.03 -20.83
N ILE A 177 41.84 5.06 -20.42
CA ILE A 177 41.10 4.18 -21.32
C ILE A 177 39.86 4.89 -21.87
N LEU A 178 39.24 5.73 -21.03
CA LEU A 178 38.05 6.49 -21.37
C LEU A 178 38.38 7.99 -21.46
N PRO A 179 37.94 8.72 -22.50
CA PRO A 179 38.16 10.16 -22.60
C PRO A 179 37.37 10.93 -21.53
N ASP A 180 37.91 12.07 -21.10
CA ASP A 180 37.28 12.94 -20.10
C ASP A 180 36.21 13.84 -20.72
N GLU A 181 35.11 13.20 -21.12
CA GLU A 181 33.98 13.87 -21.76
C GLU A 181 32.75 13.86 -20.87
N MET A 182 31.94 14.93 -20.92
CA MET A 182 30.73 15.09 -20.11
C MET A 182 29.71 13.96 -20.29
N TRP A 183 29.71 13.29 -21.44
CA TRP A 183 28.79 12.19 -21.71
C TRP A 183 28.99 10.98 -20.78
N THR A 184 30.18 10.79 -20.20
CA THR A 184 30.41 9.67 -19.26
C THR A 184 29.67 9.87 -17.93
N VAL A 185 29.35 11.11 -17.55
CA VAL A 185 28.54 11.42 -16.35
C VAL A 185 27.09 11.00 -16.55
N ILE A 186 26.59 11.16 -17.78
CA ILE A 186 25.23 10.77 -18.17
C ILE A 186 25.01 9.27 -17.94
N PHE A 187 26.03 8.43 -18.14
CA PHE A 187 25.95 7.00 -17.86
C PHE A 187 25.57 6.69 -16.41
N GLY A 188 26.16 7.37 -15.43
CA GLY A 188 25.82 7.16 -14.01
C GLY A 188 24.35 7.49 -13.70
N HIS A 189 23.82 8.54 -14.35
CA HIS A 189 22.42 8.96 -14.19
C HIS A 189 21.47 8.00 -14.90
N ILE A 190 21.78 7.59 -16.13
CA ILE A 190 21.02 6.57 -16.85
C ILE A 190 20.97 5.28 -16.06
N THR A 191 22.11 4.80 -15.53
CA THR A 191 22.15 3.62 -14.66
C THR A 191 21.25 3.80 -13.44
N PHE A 192 21.31 4.96 -12.78
CA PHE A 192 20.44 5.23 -11.63
C PHE A 192 18.96 5.07 -12.01
N PHE A 193 18.50 5.73 -13.07
CA PHE A 193 17.09 5.66 -13.49
C PHE A 193 16.68 4.27 -13.97
N LEU A 194 17.55 3.58 -14.72
CA LEU A 194 17.28 2.21 -15.17
C LEU A 194 17.15 1.26 -13.97
N VAL A 195 18.07 1.31 -13.02
CA VAL A 195 17.97 0.48 -11.82
C VAL A 195 16.74 0.90 -11.02
N LEU A 196 16.50 2.18 -10.81
CA LEU A 196 15.33 2.67 -10.08
C LEU A 196 14.01 2.14 -10.68
N VAL A 197 13.89 2.12 -12.01
CA VAL A 197 12.67 1.68 -12.71
C VAL A 197 12.59 0.17 -12.90
N PHE A 198 13.69 -0.55 -13.04
CA PHE A 198 13.69 -1.99 -13.36
C PHE A 198 14.14 -2.90 -12.20
N TRP A 199 14.51 -2.33 -11.05
CA TRP A 199 14.99 -3.10 -9.90
C TRP A 199 13.99 -4.14 -9.41
N GLN A 200 12.68 -3.88 -9.47
CA GLN A 200 11.69 -4.87 -9.07
C GLN A 200 11.76 -6.14 -9.93
N THR A 201 12.04 -6.03 -11.24
CA THR A 201 12.20 -7.19 -12.12
C THR A 201 13.51 -7.93 -11.82
N ILE A 202 14.60 -7.18 -11.57
CA ILE A 202 15.89 -7.76 -11.19
C ILE A 202 15.77 -8.52 -9.85
N ARG A 203 15.04 -7.97 -8.88
CA ARG A 203 14.82 -8.60 -7.57
C ARG A 203 14.18 -9.97 -7.67
N LEU A 204 13.32 -10.22 -8.66
CA LEU A 204 12.68 -11.54 -8.82
C LEU A 204 13.67 -12.64 -9.17
N LEU A 205 14.77 -12.28 -9.82
CA LEU A 205 15.82 -13.24 -10.15
C LEU A 205 16.71 -13.57 -8.95
N PHE A 206 16.82 -12.67 -7.97
CA PHE A 206 17.82 -12.78 -6.89
C PHE A 206 17.23 -12.90 -5.47
N ARG A 207 15.97 -12.51 -5.23
CA ARG A 207 15.41 -12.40 -3.88
C ARG A 207 14.00 -12.96 -3.78
N ARG A 208 13.59 -13.26 -2.54
CA ARG A 208 12.20 -13.62 -2.20
C ARG A 208 11.25 -12.47 -2.51
N LYS A 209 10.02 -12.81 -2.88
CA LYS A 209 8.92 -11.88 -3.11
C LYS A 209 8.62 -11.14 -1.82
N LEU A 210 8.55 -9.81 -1.89
CA LEU A 210 8.17 -8.96 -0.75
C LEU A 210 6.65 -8.85 -0.73
N LEU A 211 6.04 -9.24 0.39
CA LEU A 211 4.59 -9.24 0.57
C LEU A 211 4.15 -7.97 1.26
N VAL A 212 3.29 -7.22 0.58
CA VAL A 212 2.73 -5.96 1.06
C VAL A 212 1.25 -6.13 1.36
N PHE A 213 0.82 -5.61 2.50
CA PHE A 213 -0.61 -5.43 2.78
C PHE A 213 -1.08 -4.15 2.13
N LEU A 214 -2.09 -4.25 1.26
CA LEU A 214 -2.70 -3.11 0.61
C LEU A 214 -4.20 -3.12 0.91
N ASP A 215 -4.63 -2.21 1.78
CA ASP A 215 -5.99 -2.14 2.33
C ASP A 215 -7.09 -2.30 1.26
N LYS A 216 -6.95 -1.61 0.12
CA LYS A 216 -7.89 -1.63 -1.00
C LYS A 216 -8.04 -3.00 -1.69
N LEU A 217 -6.97 -3.80 -1.72
CA LEU A 217 -6.99 -5.12 -2.37
C LEU A 217 -7.30 -6.25 -1.40
N CYS A 218 -6.97 -6.06 -0.13
CA CYS A 218 -7.07 -7.09 0.89
C CYS A 218 -8.46 -7.17 1.55
N ILE A 219 -9.25 -6.09 1.49
CA ILE A 219 -10.61 -6.05 2.04
C ILE A 219 -11.63 -6.03 0.89
N ASP A 220 -12.45 -7.08 0.76
CA ASP A 220 -13.57 -7.03 -0.17
C ASP A 220 -14.61 -6.01 0.31
N GLN A 221 -14.72 -4.89 -0.40
CA GLN A 221 -15.71 -3.88 -0.08
C GLN A 221 -17.13 -4.26 -0.58
N ASN A 222 -17.28 -5.34 -1.35
CA ASN A 222 -18.55 -5.68 -2.03
C ASN A 222 -19.26 -6.90 -1.45
N ASP A 223 -18.71 -7.58 -0.44
CA ASP A 223 -19.47 -8.58 0.30
C ASP A 223 -20.47 -7.88 1.24
N ALA A 224 -21.49 -7.30 0.62
CA ALA A 224 -22.67 -6.78 1.31
C ALA A 224 -23.40 -7.90 2.07
N GLU A 225 -23.23 -9.16 1.67
CA GLU A 225 -23.80 -10.33 2.36
C GLU A 225 -23.15 -10.62 3.73
N LEU A 226 -21.94 -10.10 4.01
CA LEU A 226 -21.30 -10.21 5.33
C LEU A 226 -21.59 -9.00 6.25
N ARG A 227 -22.28 -7.97 5.75
CA ARG A 227 -22.67 -6.77 6.53
C ARG A 227 -24.05 -6.88 7.20
N SER A 228 -24.78 -7.96 6.98
CA SER A 228 -26.17 -8.15 7.42
C SER A 228 -26.34 -8.99 8.69
N CYS A 229 -25.29 -9.14 9.52
CA CYS A 229 -25.38 -9.74 10.86
C CYS A 229 -25.04 -8.72 11.95
#